data_AF-A0A7V8XW61-F1
#
_entry.id   AF-A0A7V8XW61-F1
#
_cell.length_a   1.000
_cell.length_b   1.000
_cell.length_c   1.000
_cell.angle_alpha   90.00
_cell.angle_beta   90.00
_cell.angle_gamma   90.00
#
_symmetry.space_group_name_H-M   'P 1'
#
loop_
_entity.id
_entity.type
_entity.pdbx_description
1 polymer ?
#
loop_
_entity_poly.entity_id
_entity_poly.type
_entity_poly.pdbx_seq_one_letter_code
_entity_poly.pdbx_strand_id
1 'polypeptide(L)' 'MSEDFGMLFHRLNNQLGIILANAELLEAKLGEDAARARASQVVASALEAMTTARELRIRLKKQDRQISDTASC' A
#
# COMPACT_ATOMS: atom_id res chain seq x y z
N MET A 1 -1.51 -19.05 -11.87
CA MET A 1 -2.02 -17.68 -11.64
C MET A 1 -1.55 -17.06 -10.32
N SER A 2 -0.82 -17.76 -9.44
CA SER A 2 -0.36 -17.23 -8.14
C SER A 2 0.90 -16.36 -8.21
N GLU A 3 1.68 -16.45 -9.28
CA GLU A 3 2.96 -15.73 -9.43
C GLU A 3 2.80 -14.22 -9.72
N ASP A 4 1.62 -13.75 -10.17
CA ASP A 4 1.42 -12.34 -10.52
C ASP A 4 1.18 -11.43 -9.31
N PHE A 5 0.44 -11.88 -8.30
CA PHE A 5 0.08 -11.01 -7.17
C PHE A 5 1.29 -10.58 -6.35
N GLY A 6 2.29 -11.44 -6.19
CA GLY A 6 3.52 -11.11 -5.46
C GLY A 6 4.25 -9.93 -6.09
N MET A 7 4.42 -9.96 -7.42
CA MET A 7 5.06 -8.90 -8.18
C MET A 7 4.22 -7.62 -8.21
N LEU A 8 2.89 -7.75 -8.36
CA LEU A 8 1.97 -6.62 -8.32
C LEU A 8 1.99 -5.91 -6.96
N PHE A 9 1.97 -6.65 -5.85
CA PHE A 9 2.09 -6.06 -4.51
C PHE A 9 3.44 -5.39 -4.28
N HIS A 10 4.53 -5.94 -4.83
CA HIS A 10 5.83 -5.29 -4.76
C HIS A 10 5.83 -3.96 -5.52
N ARG A 11 5.33 -3.96 -6.76
CA ARG A 11 5.21 -2.74 -7.60
C ARG A 11 4.31 -1.70 -6.92
N LEU A 12 3.17 -2.12 -6.38
CA LEU A 12 2.24 -1.25 -5.66
C LEU A 12 2.90 -0.59 -4.45
N ASN A 13 3.53 -1.39 -3.58
CA ASN A 13 4.20 -0.85 -2.39
C ASN A 13 5.36 0.08 -2.75
N ASN A 14 6.09 -0.22 -3.83
CA ASN A 14 7.14 0.68 -4.32
C ASN A 14 6.58 2.04 -4.77
N GLN A 15 5.48 2.05 -5.54
CA GLN A 15 4.84 3.30 -5.95
C GLN A 15 4.28 4.08 -4.76
N LEU A 16 3.67 3.39 -3.79
CA LEU A 16 3.20 4.02 -2.56
C LEU A 16 4.35 4.63 -1.74
N GLY A 17 5.50 3.96 -1.67
CA GLY A 17 6.70 4.50 -1.02
C GLY A 17 7.24 5.76 -1.69
N ILE A 18 7.24 5.80 -3.03
CA ILE A 18 7.63 7.00 -3.79
C ILE A 18 6.65 8.16 -3.53
N ILE A 19 5.34 7.89 -3.53
CA ILE A 19 4.32 8.89 -3.24
C ILE A 19 4.48 9.44 -1.83
N LEU A 20 4.69 8.56 -0.85
CA LEU A 20 4.91 8.93 0.56
C LEU A 20 6.12 9.85 0.70
N ALA A 21 7.29 9.45 0.17
CA ALA A 21 8.51 10.24 0.25
C ALA A 21 8.36 11.63 -0.40
N ASN A 22 7.65 11.71 -1.53
CA ASN A 22 7.37 12.99 -2.18
C ASN A 22 6.42 13.86 -1.35
N ALA A 23 5.39 13.27 -0.74
CA ALA A 23 4.44 13.99 0.10
C ALA A 23 5.12 14.52 1.38
N GLU A 24 5.94 13.71 2.04
CA GLU A 24 6.74 14.12 3.20
C GLU A 24 7.71 15.26 2.83
N LEU A 25 8.38 15.17 1.67
CA LEU A 25 9.27 16.21 1.18
C LEU A 25 8.52 17.52 0.90
N LEU A 26 7.30 17.44 0.34
CA LEU A 26 6.45 18.60 0.09
C LEU A 26 5.99 19.22 1.41
N GLU A 27 5.51 18.41 2.35
CA GLU A 27 5.10 18.87 3.68
C GLU A 27 6.21 19.63 4.39
N ALA A 28 7.45 19.12 4.32
CA ALA A 28 8.62 19.75 4.91
C ALA A 28 9.04 21.07 4.22
N LYS A 29 8.75 21.22 2.93
CA LYS A 29 9.19 22.38 2.12
C LYS A 29 8.14 23.48 1.97
N LEU A 30 6.85 23.15 2.12
CA LEU A 30 5.77 24.10 1.91
C LEU A 30 5.63 25.06 3.11
N GLY A 31 5.77 26.35 2.83
CA GLY A 31 5.59 27.42 3.81
C GLY A 31 4.14 27.83 4.06
N GLU A 32 3.24 27.55 3.10
CA GLU A 32 1.81 27.87 3.22
C GLU A 32 1.04 26.77 3.96
N ASP A 33 0.28 27.15 4.99
CA ASP A 33 -0.45 26.21 5.86
C ASP A 33 -1.43 25.32 5.09
N ALA A 34 -2.15 25.89 4.11
CA ALA A 34 -3.12 25.13 3.31
C ALA A 34 -2.43 24.10 2.39
N ALA A 35 -1.28 24.45 1.82
CA ALA A 35 -0.51 23.54 0.97
C ALA A 35 0.15 22.43 1.80
N ARG A 36 0.66 22.77 2.98
CA ARG A 36 1.20 21.81 3.95
C ARG A 36 0.14 20.83 4.42
N ALA A 37 -1.04 21.30 4.81
CA ALA A 37 -2.15 20.43 5.24
C ALA A 37 -2.57 19.42 4.17
N ARG A 38 -2.58 19.84 2.90
CA ARG A 38 -2.82 18.92 1.76
C ARG A 38 -1.72 17.88 1.64
N ALA A 39 -0.44 18.25 1.81
CA ALA A 39 0.66 17.30 1.79
C ALA A 39 0.55 16.30 2.95
N SER A 40 0.24 16.75 4.17
CA SER A 40 -0.01 15.89 5.33
C SER A 40 -1.15 14.90 5.07
N GLN A 41 -2.22 15.34 4.40
CA GLN A 41 -3.33 14.47 4.02
C GLN A 41 -2.88 13.37 3.05
N VAL A 42 -2.03 13.70 2.06
CA VAL A 42 -1.48 12.71 1.13
C VAL A 42 -0.58 11.70 1.86
N VAL A 43 0.24 12.15 2.81
CA VAL A 43 1.04 11.27 3.69
C VAL A 43 0.13 10.27 4.41
N ALA A 44 -0.91 10.76 5.08
CA ALA A 44 -1.86 9.92 5.82
C ALA A 44 -2.54 8.89 4.89
N SER A 45 -3.05 9.32 3.73
CA SER A 45 -3.69 8.43 2.78
C SER A 45 -2.73 7.39 2.19
N ALA A 46 -1.45 7.73 1.95
CA ALA A 46 -0.46 6.76 1.48
C ALA A 46 -0.19 5.66 2.51
N LEU A 47 -0.09 6.01 3.79
CA LEU A 47 0.08 5.05 4.89
C LEU A 47 -1.14 4.13 5.03
N GLU A 48 -2.36 4.66 4.92
CA GLU A 48 -3.60 3.88 4.92
C GLU A 48 -3.65 2.92 3.72
N ALA A 49 -3.27 3.38 2.53
CA ALA A 49 -3.21 2.54 1.34
C ALA A 49 -2.19 1.40 1.47
N MET A 50 -1.01 1.66 2.05
CA MET A 50 -0.02 0.61 2.33
C MET A 50 -0.54 -0.43 3.33
N THR A 51 -1.26 0.02 4.36
CA THR A 51 -1.91 -0.86 5.34
C THR A 51 -2.95 -1.75 4.66
N THR A 52 -3.78 -1.17 3.80
CA THR A 52 -4.80 -1.88 3.01
C THR A 52 -4.17 -2.90 2.06
N ALA A 53 -3.11 -2.51 1.34
CA ALA A 53 -2.38 -3.41 0.44
C ALA A 53 -1.77 -4.61 1.19
N ARG A 54 -1.22 -4.37 2.39
CA ARG A 54 -0.72 -5.43 3.27
C ARG A 54 -1.83 -6.39 3.68
N GLU A 55 -2.99 -5.87 4.06
CA GLU A 55 -4.13 -6.68 4.46
C GLU A 55 -4.66 -7.54 3.29
N LEU A 56 -4.80 -6.96 2.09
CA LEU A 56 -5.16 -7.70 0.88
C LEU A 56 -4.20 -8.87 0.62
N ARG A 57 -2.89 -8.63 0.74
CA ARG A 57 -1.87 -9.69 0.56
C ARG A 57 -2.04 -10.82 1.58
N ILE A 58 -2.37 -10.51 2.83
CA ILE A 58 -2.58 -11.51 3.89
C ILE A 58 -3.84 -12.33 3.60
N ARG A 59 -4.95 -11.66 3.25
CA ARG A 59 -6.24 -12.31 2.98
C ARG A 59 -6.15 -13.24 1.76
N LEU A 60 -5.53 -12.81 0.67
CA LEU A 60 -5.33 -13.64 -0.52
C LEU A 60 -4.47 -14.88 -0.21
N LYS A 61 -3.36 -14.72 0.52
CA LYS A 61 -2.53 -15.87 0.96
C LYS A 61 -3.27 -16.85 1.88
N LYS A 62 -4.26 -16.37 2.65
CA LYS A 62 -5.09 -17.22 3.51
C LYS A 62 -6.10 -18.00 2.66
N GLN A 63 -6.72 -17.33 1.69
CA GLN A 63 -7.68 -17.93 0.77
C GLN A 63 -7.04 -19.04 -0.08
N ASP A 64 -5.85 -18.82 -0.63
CA ASP A 64 -5.13 -19.84 -1.42
C ASP A 64 -4.85 -21.11 -0.60
N ARG A 65 -4.49 -20.96 0.69
CA ARG A 65 -4.26 -22.10 1.59
C ARG A 65 -5.55 -22.85 1.91
N GLN A 66 -6.63 -22.13 2.22
CA GLN A 66 -7.91 -22.73 2.55
C GLN A 66 -8.50 -23.54 1.37
N ILE A 67 -8.32 -23.08 0.13
CA ILE A 67 -8.73 -23.82 -1.07
C ILE A 67 -7.92 -25.13 -1.20
N SER A 68 -6.62 -25.06 -0.96
CA SER A 68 -5.72 -26.22 -1.05
C SER A 68 -6.10 -27.30 -0.03
N ASP A 69 -6.46 -26.90 1.19
CA ASP A 69 -6.87 -27.83 2.26
C ASP A 69 -8.23 -28.50 1.94
N THR A 70 -9.16 -27.79 1.31
CA THR A 70 -10.47 -28.36 0.89
C THR A 70 -10.40 -29.26 -0.33
N ALA A 71 -9.39 -29.09 -1.19
CA ALA A 71 -9.22 -29.89 -2.40
C ALA A 71 -8.46 -31.22 -2.16
N SER A 72 -7.92 -31.41 -0.96
CA SER A 72 -7.13 -32.59 -0.58
C SER A 72 -7.94 -33.66 0.19
N CYS A 73 -9.26 -33.46 0.36
CA CYS A 73 -10.22 -34.43 0.91
C CYS A 73 -11.03 -35.10 -0.19
#